data_AF-A0A954AAI9-F1
#
_entry.id   AF-A0A954AAI9-F1
#
_cell.length_a   1.000
_cell.length_b   1.000
_cell.length_c   1.000
_cell.angle_alpha   90.00
_cell.angle_beta   90.00
_cell.angle_gamma   90.00
#
_symmetry.space_group_name_H-M   'P 1'
#
loop_
_entity.id
_entity.type
_entity.pdbx_description
1 polymer ?
#
loop_
_entity_poly.entity_id
_entity_poly.type
_entity_poly.pdbx_seq_one_letter_code
_entity_poly.pdbx_strand_id
1 'polypeptide(L)'
;GNEEIQRLRDELCEIDIRYGELGSRGLRPSLLAAGFETRLEAGRIERAMIEPPAGGRAEFRGRFIRDHADEADRYRVDWTRISDLDESRWLPMRNPERSAFEWKSTEAPGSIRQLGLF
;
A
#
# COMPACT_ATOMS: atom_id res chain seq x y z
N GLY A 1 -23.35 6.20 -41.42
CA GLY A 1 -22.41 7.15 -42.09
C GLY A 1 -21.20 7.43 -41.21
N ASN A 2 -20.16 8.15 -41.66
CA ASN A 2 -18.94 8.39 -40.85
C ASN A 2 -19.26 8.98 -39.44
N GLU A 3 -20.25 9.87 -39.35
CA GLU A 3 -20.71 10.45 -38.08
C GLU A 3 -21.31 9.43 -37.11
N GLU A 4 -22.00 8.42 -37.63
CA GLU A 4 -22.61 7.35 -36.84
C GLU A 4 -21.55 6.43 -36.24
N ILE A 5 -20.49 6.13 -37.03
CA ILE A 5 -19.33 5.37 -36.55
C ILE A 5 -18.63 6.13 -35.42
N GLN A 6 -18.45 7.45 -35.56
CA GLN A 6 -17.82 8.27 -34.53
C GLN A 6 -18.67 8.34 -33.26
N ARG A 7 -19.99 8.48 -33.38
CA ARG A 7 -20.90 8.45 -32.23
C ARG A 7 -20.81 7.12 -31.47
N LEU A 8 -20.87 6.00 -32.18
CA LEU A 8 -20.78 4.67 -31.57
C LEU A 8 -19.42 4.45 -30.89
N ARG A 9 -18.34 4.93 -31.50
CA ARG A 9 -17.01 4.90 -30.88
C ARG A 9 -17.01 5.69 -29.58
N ASP A 10 -17.53 6.91 -29.58
CA ASP A 10 -17.54 7.77 -28.41
C ASP A 10 -18.40 7.17 -27.28
N GLU A 11 -19.54 6.56 -27.62
CA GLU A 11 -20.40 5.84 -26.67
C GLU A 11 -19.69 4.63 -26.05
N LEU A 12 -19.00 3.82 -26.87
CA LEU A 12 -18.22 2.68 -26.36
C LEU A 12 -17.08 3.13 -25.46
N CYS A 13 -16.39 4.22 -25.81
CA CYS A 13 -15.36 4.82 -24.96
C CYS A 13 -15.93 5.34 -23.64
N GLU A 14 -17.10 5.97 -23.65
CA GLU A 14 -17.76 6.42 -22.42
C GLU A 14 -18.09 5.23 -21.51
N ILE A 15 -18.63 4.14 -22.07
CA ILE A 15 -18.95 2.93 -21.31
C ILE A 15 -17.70 2.34 -20.65
N ASP A 16 -16.59 2.22 -21.39
CA ASP A 16 -15.32 1.70 -20.87
C ASP A 16 -14.81 2.53 -19.69
N ILE A 17 -14.83 3.86 -19.82
CA ILE A 17 -14.43 4.78 -18.76
C ILE A 17 -15.36 4.67 -17.54
N ARG A 18 -16.67 4.72 -17.76
CA ARG A 18 -17.66 4.71 -16.67
C ARG A 18 -17.77 3.36 -15.97
N TYR A 19 -17.38 2.27 -16.63
CA TYR A 19 -17.24 0.97 -15.96
C TYR A 19 -16.14 0.99 -14.91
N GLY A 20 -15.03 1.67 -15.18
CA GLY A 20 -13.92 1.88 -14.24
C GLY A 20 -14.12 2.98 -13.20
N GLU A 21 -15.17 3.81 -13.32
CA GLU A 21 -15.44 4.91 -12.38
C GLU A 21 -15.79 4.36 -10.99
N LEU A 22 -15.08 4.88 -9.97
CA LEU A 22 -15.31 4.52 -8.57
C LEU A 22 -16.51 5.26 -7.98
N GLY A 23 -17.20 4.62 -7.03
CA GLY A 23 -18.35 5.19 -6.33
C GLY A 23 -19.67 5.00 -7.07
N SER A 24 -20.74 5.61 -6.54
CA SER A 24 -22.12 5.34 -6.97
C SER A 24 -22.47 5.82 -8.37
N ARG A 25 -21.61 6.62 -9.02
CA ARG A 25 -21.83 7.15 -10.37
C ARG A 25 -21.30 6.23 -11.48
N GLY A 26 -20.44 5.26 -11.14
CA GLY A 26 -19.93 4.28 -12.08
C GLY A 26 -20.98 3.26 -12.52
N LEU A 27 -20.73 2.60 -13.66
CA LEU A 27 -21.64 1.58 -14.20
C LEU A 27 -21.56 0.27 -13.40
N ARG A 28 -20.38 -0.08 -12.88
CA ARG A 28 -20.16 -1.36 -12.19
C ARG A 28 -21.06 -1.59 -10.97
N PRO A 29 -21.28 -0.62 -10.06
CA PRO A 29 -22.27 -0.78 -8.97
C PRO A 29 -23.68 -1.10 -9.45
N SER A 30 -24.10 -0.53 -10.59
CA SER A 30 -25.42 -0.79 -11.18
C SER A 30 -25.50 -2.21 -11.74
N LEU A 31 -24.44 -2.70 -12.38
CA LEU A 31 -24.34 -4.08 -12.87
C LEU A 31 -24.34 -5.11 -11.73
N LEU A 32 -23.64 -4.80 -10.63
CA LEU A 32 -23.68 -5.61 -9.40
C LEU A 32 -25.08 -5.66 -8.79
N ALA A 33 -25.79 -4.53 -8.70
CA ALA A 33 -27.14 -4.47 -8.17
C ALA A 33 -28.15 -5.23 -9.04
N ALA A 34 -27.94 -5.25 -10.35
CA ALA A 34 -28.74 -6.01 -11.30
C ALA A 34 -28.38 -7.51 -11.39
N GLY A 35 -27.34 -7.97 -10.67
CA GLY A 35 -26.95 -9.37 -10.61
C GLY A 35 -26.09 -9.86 -11.80
N PHE A 36 -25.54 -8.95 -12.62
CA PHE A 36 -24.64 -9.31 -13.71
C PHE A 36 -23.21 -9.61 -13.25
N GLU A 37 -22.87 -9.26 -12.01
CA GLU A 37 -21.58 -9.53 -11.39
C GLU A 37 -21.74 -10.13 -9.99
N THR A 38 -20.77 -10.95 -9.58
CA THR A 38 -20.71 -11.50 -8.22
C THR A 38 -20.08 -10.50 -7.26
N ARG A 39 -20.73 -10.27 -6.12
CA ARG A 39 -20.20 -9.45 -5.03
C ARG A 39 -19.28 -10.30 -4.14
N LEU A 40 -18.17 -9.71 -3.71
CA LEU A 40 -17.41 -10.26 -2.58
C LEU A 40 -18.28 -10.24 -1.31
N GLU A 41 -18.00 -11.16 -0.39
CA GLU A 41 -18.69 -11.21 0.90
C GLU A 41 -18.67 -9.83 1.58
N ALA A 42 -19.82 -9.40 2.09
CA ALA A 42 -19.96 -8.15 2.81
C ALA A 42 -18.99 -8.11 4.02
N GLY A 43 -18.37 -6.97 4.28
CA GLY A 43 -17.44 -6.79 5.40
C GLY A 43 -15.98 -7.14 5.09
N ARG A 44 -15.69 -7.90 4.02
CA ARG A 44 -14.30 -8.22 3.66
C ARG A 44 -13.51 -6.99 3.19
N ILE A 45 -14.15 -6.12 2.42
CA ILE A 45 -13.51 -4.90 1.90
C ILE A 45 -13.26 -3.95 3.07
N GLU A 46 -14.27 -3.75 3.92
CA GLU A 46 -14.20 -2.87 5.08
C GLU A 46 -13.09 -3.28 6.04
N ARG A 47 -12.93 -4.59 6.28
CA ARG A 47 -11.83 -5.12 7.07
C ARG A 47 -10.48 -4.88 6.42
N ALA A 48 -10.34 -5.16 5.12
CA ALA A 48 -9.09 -4.99 4.38
C ALA A 48 -8.62 -3.53 4.28
N MET A 49 -9.51 -2.54 4.49
CA MET A 49 -9.11 -1.13 4.56
C MET A 49 -8.27 -0.80 5.80
N ILE A 50 -8.43 -1.55 6.89
CA ILE A 50 -7.78 -1.27 8.19
C ILE A 50 -6.86 -2.40 8.67
N GLU A 51 -7.06 -3.62 8.17
CA GLU A 51 -6.27 -4.80 8.50
C GLU A 51 -5.35 -5.18 7.34
N PRO A 52 -4.02 -5.26 7.56
CA PRO A 52 -3.11 -5.78 6.57
C PRO A 52 -3.35 -7.27 6.35
N PRO A 53 -2.99 -7.81 5.16
CA PRO A 53 -3.01 -9.25 4.93
C PRO A 53 -2.03 -9.94 5.88
N ALA A 54 -2.45 -11.08 6.44
CA ALA A 54 -1.66 -11.86 7.39
C ALA A 54 -0.49 -12.59 6.71
N GLY A 55 0.54 -12.92 7.49
CA GLY A 55 1.56 -13.89 7.11
C GLY A 55 2.82 -13.32 6.47
N GLY A 56 3.12 -12.03 6.60
CA GLY A 56 4.32 -11.47 6.00
C GLY A 56 4.62 -10.02 6.33
N ARG A 57 5.42 -9.38 5.48
CA ARG A 57 5.90 -8.01 5.69
C ARG A 57 4.77 -6.98 5.75
N ALA A 58 3.67 -7.24 5.06
CA ALA A 58 2.51 -6.35 5.05
C ALA A 58 1.83 -6.33 6.43
N GLU A 59 1.67 -7.50 7.05
CA GLU A 59 1.19 -7.63 8.44
C GLU A 59 2.10 -6.88 9.41
N PHE A 60 3.41 -7.16 9.34
CA PHE A 60 4.41 -6.53 10.19
C PHE A 60 4.38 -5.00 10.04
N ARG A 61 4.39 -4.50 8.80
CA ARG A 61 4.35 -3.07 8.51
C ARG A 61 3.06 -2.42 9.01
N GLY A 62 1.91 -3.04 8.79
CA GLY A 62 0.63 -2.50 9.26
C GLY A 62 0.57 -2.43 10.78
N ARG A 63 1.08 -3.46 11.48
CA ARG A 63 1.22 -3.43 12.95
C ARG A 63 2.18 -2.33 13.38
N PHE A 64 3.36 -2.22 12.77
CA PHE A 64 4.34 -1.18 13.08
C PHE A 64 3.76 0.24 12.96
N ILE A 65 3.07 0.53 11.85
CA ILE A 65 2.43 1.85 11.62
C ILE A 65 1.39 2.15 12.70
N ARG A 66 0.59 1.16 13.11
CA ARG A 66 -0.40 1.35 14.18
C ARG A 66 0.26 1.60 15.53
N ASP A 67 1.28 0.82 15.87
CA ASP A 67 1.95 0.88 17.17
C ASP A 67 2.76 2.18 17.35
N HIS A 68 3.17 2.82 16.25
CA HIS A 68 3.98 4.05 16.23
C HIS A 68 3.25 5.22 15.55
N ALA A 69 1.91 5.21 15.53
CA ALA A 69 1.11 6.23 14.87
C ALA A 69 1.37 7.64 15.44
N ASP A 70 1.64 7.72 16.75
CA ASP A 70 1.95 8.97 17.47
C ASP A 70 3.42 9.44 17.24
N GLU A 71 4.25 8.64 16.58
CA GLU A 71 5.67 8.92 16.27
C GLU A 71 5.90 9.07 14.76
N ALA A 72 4.92 9.58 14.02
CA ALA A 72 4.94 9.64 12.55
C ALA A 72 6.15 10.40 11.95
N ASP A 73 6.70 11.38 12.67
CA ASP A 73 7.86 12.16 12.22
C ASP A 73 9.19 11.41 12.38
N ARG A 74 9.25 10.39 13.24
CA ARG A 74 10.45 9.62 13.54
C ARG A 74 10.70 8.51 12.53
N TYR A 75 9.65 7.89 12.01
CA TYR A 75 9.76 6.70 11.18
C TYR A 75 9.45 6.97 9.72
N ARG A 76 10.30 6.44 8.83
CA ARG A 76 9.98 6.33 7.40
C ARG A 76 9.74 4.87 7.03
N VAL A 77 8.60 4.60 6.43
CA VAL A 77 8.17 3.25 6.08
C VAL A 77 8.00 3.12 4.58
N ASP A 78 8.61 2.10 3.97
CA ASP A 78 8.37 1.73 2.58
C ASP A 78 8.06 0.23 2.40
N TRP A 79 8.05 -0.26 1.17
CA TRP A 79 7.75 -1.66 0.86
C TRP A 79 8.80 -2.65 1.37
N THR A 80 10.02 -2.19 1.61
CA THR A 80 11.21 -3.04 1.80
C THR A 80 12.05 -2.63 3.00
N ARG A 81 11.72 -1.55 3.71
CA ARG A 81 12.37 -1.14 4.94
C ARG A 81 11.52 -0.23 5.81
N ILE A 82 11.87 -0.19 7.09
CA ILE A 82 11.51 0.89 8.02
C ILE A 82 12.81 1.57 8.45
N SER A 83 12.86 2.90 8.46
CA SER A 83 13.97 3.70 8.95
C SER A 83 13.55 4.45 10.20
N ASP A 84 14.37 4.37 11.24
CA ASP A 84 14.28 5.19 12.44
C ASP A 84 15.23 6.37 12.26
N LEU A 85 14.67 7.57 12.10
CA LEU A 85 15.44 8.77 11.79
C LEU A 85 16.21 9.29 13.01
N ASP A 86 15.76 8.99 14.22
CA ASP A 86 16.38 9.43 15.46
C ASP A 86 17.59 8.55 15.81
N GLU A 87 17.41 7.23 15.70
CA GLU A 87 18.46 6.26 16.07
C GLU A 87 19.38 5.87 14.91
N SER A 88 19.22 6.47 13.72
CA SER A 88 20.04 6.15 12.55
C SER A 88 20.15 4.64 12.29
N ARG A 89 19.02 3.94 12.36
CA ARG A 89 18.90 2.49 12.12
C ARG A 89 17.79 2.19 11.12
N TRP A 90 17.85 1.02 10.51
CA TRP A 90 16.85 0.58 9.55
C TRP A 90 16.57 -0.92 9.68
N LEU A 91 15.35 -1.31 9.36
CA LEU A 91 14.85 -2.67 9.47
C LEU A 91 14.53 -3.20 8.06
N PRO A 92 15.34 -4.12 7.50
CA PRO A 92 15.10 -4.71 6.17
C PRO A 92 13.85 -5.58 6.13
N MET A 93 12.98 -5.33 5.15
CA MET A 93 11.75 -6.10 4.86
C MET A 93 11.71 -6.62 3.40
N ARG A 94 12.87 -7.00 2.85
CA ARG A 94 12.98 -7.42 1.43
C ARG A 94 12.24 -8.74 1.13
N ASN A 95 12.14 -9.64 2.10
CA ASN A 95 11.43 -10.90 1.95
C ASN A 95 9.94 -10.69 2.26
N PRO A 96 9.02 -10.87 1.29
CA PRO A 96 7.60 -10.61 1.48
C PRO A 96 6.94 -11.55 2.50
N GLU A 97 7.40 -12.79 2.62
CA GLU A 97 6.81 -13.83 3.48
C GLU A 97 7.34 -13.80 4.91
N ARG A 98 8.36 -12.99 5.20
CA ARG A 98 8.89 -12.86 6.57
C ARG A 98 8.02 -11.91 7.38
N SER A 99 7.79 -12.28 8.64
CA SER A 99 7.07 -11.48 9.63
C SER A 99 7.95 -11.07 10.83
N ALA A 100 9.22 -11.47 10.81
CA ALA A 100 10.23 -11.12 11.81
C ALA A 100 11.45 -10.49 11.12
N PHE A 101 11.88 -9.36 11.65
CA PHE A 101 12.95 -8.54 11.10
C PHE A 101 13.79 -7.95 12.23
N GLU A 102 15.05 -7.69 11.95
CA GLU A 102 16.02 -7.17 12.91
C GLU A 102 16.52 -5.80 12.47
N TRP A 103 16.64 -4.88 13.42
CA TRP A 103 17.24 -3.58 13.18
C TRP A 103 18.71 -3.71 12.78
N LYS A 104 19.14 -2.87 11.84
CA LYS A 104 20.51 -2.72 11.39
C LYS A 104 20.93 -1.28 11.57
N SER A 105 22.11 -1.06 12.15
CA SER A 105 22.70 0.27 12.23
C SER A 105 23.06 0.78 10.83
N THR A 106 22.94 2.09 10.65
CA THR A 106 23.43 2.76 9.44
C THR A 106 24.93 3.07 9.55
N GLU A 107 25.50 2.96 10.75
CA GLU A 107 26.94 3.04 10.98
C GLU A 107 27.65 1.84 10.33
N ALA A 108 28.62 2.12 9.47
CA ALA A 108 29.55 1.10 8.99
C ALA A 108 30.32 0.53 10.21
N PRO A 109 30.52 -0.79 10.29
CA PRO A 109 31.41 -1.35 11.30
C PRO A 109 32.83 -0.79 11.08
N GLY A 110 33.26 0.10 11.98
CA GLY A 110 34.62 0.66 12.02
C GLY A 110 34.78 2.06 11.40
N SER A 111 34.13 3.08 11.95
CA SER A 111 34.72 4.43 11.89
C SER A 111 35.64 4.60 13.10
N ILE A 112 36.92 4.25 12.93
CA ILE A 112 37.97 4.71 13.84
C ILE A 112 38.09 6.21 13.61
N ARG A 113 37.42 7.02 14.43
CA ARG A 113 37.83 8.42 14.61
C ARG A 113 38.94 8.41 15.66
N GLN A 114 40.16 8.50 15.11
CA GLN A 114 41.44 8.80 15.75
C GLN A 114 41.40 9.15 17.24
N LEU A 115 42.21 8.39 17.98
CA LEU A 115 42.99 8.92 19.10
C LEU A 115 43.56 10.30 18.73
N GLY A 116 43.13 11.31 19.48
CA GLY A 116 43.65 12.67 19.45
C GLY A 116 43.54 13.24 20.85
N LEU A 117 44.38 12.70 21.75
CA LEU A 117 44.79 13.39 22.97
C LEU A 117 45.55 14.65 22.57
N PHE A 118 45.27 15.73 23.31
CA PHE A 118 45.85 17.08 23.30
C PHE A 118 45.30 18.06 22.26
#